data_AF-A0A820L599-F1
#
_entry.id   AF-A0A820L599-F1
#
_cell.length_a   1.000
_cell.length_b   1.000
_cell.length_c   1.000
_cell.angle_alpha   90.00
_cell.angle_beta   90.00
_cell.angle_gamma   90.00
#
_symmetry.space_group_name_H-M   'P 1'
#
loop_
_entity.id
_entity.type
_entity.pdbx_description
1 polymer ?
#
loop_
_entity_poly.entity_id
_entity_poly.type
_entity_poly.pdbx_seq_one_letter_code
_entity_poly.pdbx_strand_id
1 'polypeptide(L)'
;MNETKLDLVDPKDVVALASYRRAISRQLYRDEDRFEQVQIRVRQHLLKTLGCKIVDIEKILQWEWIPRDKCGFRLAGQPLKVPIPANGKVYAAVEGISFYANGSFYLNLIEADENNALFNSDDVDLIMKQGITGASFSLDPPSDLPHPFQKATWVPYDALNGTDFLATMLHADLLLKSMNFLAETSAKSPFRTRSIRDGAYLALSEDLYQQLFKESRAEYGRISSSVRMWIESEPIKYNIIEHDGSITYRFGPSNMQIKYENRLEYDVEYGTIIGARI
;
A
#
# COMPACT_ATOMS: atom_id res chain seq x y z
N MET A 1 17.39 17.07 25.18
CA MET A 1 16.17 16.36 24.76
C MET A 1 15.00 17.20 25.20
N ASN A 2 14.41 17.97 24.28
CA ASN A 2 13.16 18.68 24.55
C ASN A 2 12.02 17.73 24.20
N GLU A 3 11.30 17.26 25.23
CA GLU A 3 9.96 16.71 25.05
C GLU A 3 9.10 17.81 24.46
N THR A 4 8.87 17.75 23.15
CA THR A 4 7.89 18.60 22.51
C THR A 4 6.54 18.00 22.91
N LYS A 5 5.95 18.52 23.99
CA LYS A 5 4.53 18.31 24.28
C LYS A 5 3.79 18.68 22.99
N LEU A 6 3.08 17.71 22.41
CA LEU A 6 2.07 18.02 21.41
C LEU A 6 1.09 18.98 22.10
N ASP A 7 1.10 20.25 21.69
CA ASP A 7 -0.01 21.15 21.96
C ASP A 7 -1.22 20.57 21.23
N LEU A 8 -2.00 19.79 21.98
CA LEU A 8 -3.17 19.07 21.53
C LEU A 8 -4.24 20.08 21.11
N VAL A 9 -4.45 20.17 19.79
CA VAL A 9 -5.72 20.31 19.06
C VAL A 9 -6.67 21.41 19.57
N ASP A 10 -6.98 22.42 18.73
CA ASP A 10 -8.05 23.40 19.00
C ASP A 10 -9.32 22.64 19.41
N PRO A 11 -9.99 22.98 20.54
CA PRO A 11 -11.21 22.32 20.98
C PRO A 11 -12.29 22.19 19.90
N LYS A 12 -12.31 23.08 18.89
CA LYS A 12 -13.21 22.99 17.73
C LYS A 12 -12.89 21.81 16.79
N ASP A 13 -11.63 21.39 16.74
CA ASP A 13 -11.14 20.29 15.89
C ASP A 13 -11.42 18.91 16.54
N VAL A 14 -11.36 18.82 17.87
CA VAL A 14 -11.87 17.65 18.63
C VAL A 14 -13.37 17.50 18.42
N VAL A 15 -14.11 18.61 18.38
CA VAL A 15 -15.55 18.60 18.09
C VAL A 15 -15.83 18.20 16.65
N ALA A 16 -15.00 18.58 15.67
CA ALA A 16 -15.17 18.15 14.28
C ALA A 16 -14.94 16.63 14.11
N LEU A 17 -13.84 16.10 14.67
CA LEU A 17 -13.55 14.66 14.68
C LEU A 17 -14.57 13.85 15.51
N ALA A 18 -15.04 14.37 16.64
CA ALA A 18 -16.07 13.72 17.47
C ALA A 18 -17.48 13.80 16.85
N SER A 19 -17.83 14.92 16.22
CA SER A 19 -19.10 15.07 15.47
C SER A 19 -19.10 14.16 14.25
N TYR A 20 -17.94 13.98 13.62
CA TYR A 20 -17.74 13.06 12.53
C TYR A 20 -17.79 11.58 12.97
N ARG A 21 -17.13 11.21 14.08
CA ARG A 21 -17.24 9.88 14.71
C ARG A 21 -18.69 9.55 15.09
N ARG A 22 -19.43 10.52 15.66
CA ARG A 22 -20.87 10.38 15.96
C ARG A 22 -21.75 10.27 14.71
N ALA A 23 -21.34 10.87 13.60
CA ALA A 23 -22.10 10.85 12.35
C ALA A 23 -21.83 9.61 11.49
N ILE A 24 -20.70 8.93 11.69
CA ILE A 24 -20.45 7.59 11.14
C ILE A 24 -21.15 6.52 11.97
N SER A 25 -21.09 6.61 13.31
CA SER A 25 -21.66 5.58 14.21
C SER A 25 -23.18 5.59 14.25
N ARG A 26 -23.82 6.72 13.96
CA ARG A 26 -25.27 6.83 13.76
C ARG A 26 -25.49 7.00 12.26
N GLN A 27 -26.17 6.05 11.61
CA GLN A 27 -26.58 6.06 10.19
C GLN A 27 -27.34 7.35 9.76
N LEU A 28 -26.70 8.53 9.75
CA LEU A 28 -27.35 9.84 9.73
C LEU A 28 -26.89 10.78 8.61
N TYR A 29 -26.33 10.24 7.53
CA TYR A 29 -26.34 10.97 6.27
C TYR A 29 -27.15 10.19 5.23
N ARG A 30 -28.42 10.60 5.09
CA ARG A 30 -29.22 10.40 3.87
C ARG A 30 -28.76 11.35 2.74
N ASP A 31 -27.70 12.13 2.98
CA ASP A 31 -27.21 13.21 2.13
C ASP A 31 -25.69 13.03 1.94
N GLU A 32 -25.33 12.36 0.84
CA GLU A 32 -23.95 12.02 0.47
C GLU A 32 -23.09 13.27 0.28
N ASP A 33 -23.68 14.36 -0.22
CA ASP A 33 -22.96 15.62 -0.49
C ASP A 33 -22.45 16.24 0.81
N ARG A 34 -23.25 16.20 1.88
CA ARG A 34 -22.84 16.73 3.18
C ARG A 34 -21.72 15.90 3.80
N PHE A 35 -21.75 14.58 3.62
CA PHE A 35 -20.68 13.70 4.09
C PHE A 35 -19.35 13.97 3.37
N GLU A 36 -19.40 14.14 2.05
CA GLU A 36 -18.22 14.45 1.24
C GLU A 36 -17.60 15.79 1.68
N GLN A 37 -18.42 16.83 1.89
CA GLN A 37 -17.94 18.14 2.34
C GLN A 37 -17.21 18.07 3.69
N VAL A 38 -17.69 17.25 4.63
CA VAL A 38 -17.02 17.07 5.92
C VAL A 38 -15.69 16.35 5.74
N GLN A 39 -15.63 15.29 4.93
CA GLN A 39 -14.36 14.61 4.63
C GLN A 39 -13.32 15.55 4.02
N ILE A 40 -13.73 16.41 3.08
CA ILE A 40 -12.84 17.39 2.45
C ILE A 40 -12.27 18.35 3.49
N ARG A 41 -13.10 18.87 4.41
CA ARG A 41 -12.64 19.78 5.48
C ARG A 41 -11.65 19.11 6.43
N VAL A 42 -11.92 17.86 6.84
CA VAL A 42 -11.00 17.09 7.70
C VAL A 42 -9.66 16.90 6.99
N ARG A 43 -9.66 16.54 5.70
CA ARG A 43 -8.42 16.36 4.93
C ARG A 43 -7.62 17.65 4.76
N GLN A 44 -8.29 18.77 4.48
CA GLN A 44 -7.65 20.09 4.40
C GLN A 44 -7.00 20.49 5.73
N HIS A 45 -7.66 20.19 6.85
CA HIS A 45 -7.10 20.41 8.17
C HIS A 45 -5.87 19.52 8.41
N LEU A 46 -5.96 18.21 8.15
CA LEU A 46 -4.83 17.29 8.31
C LEU A 46 -3.61 17.72 7.48
N LEU A 47 -3.80 18.14 6.24
CA LEU A 47 -2.74 18.67 5.39
C LEU A 47 -2.03 19.87 6.03
N LYS A 48 -2.80 20.81 6.59
CA LYS A 48 -2.26 21.99 7.28
C LYS A 48 -1.48 21.60 8.53
N THR A 49 -2.01 20.67 9.33
CA THR A 49 -1.42 20.23 10.59
C THR A 49 -0.15 19.41 10.38
N LEU A 50 -0.10 18.57 9.35
CA LEU A 50 1.08 17.77 9.01
C LEU A 50 2.15 18.56 8.24
N GLY A 51 1.83 19.77 7.78
CA GLY A 51 2.73 20.59 6.96
C GLY A 51 3.02 20.01 5.58
N CYS A 52 2.18 19.09 5.09
CA CYS A 52 2.34 18.46 3.79
C CYS A 52 1.76 19.33 2.67
N LYS A 53 2.41 19.34 1.51
CA LYS A 53 1.84 19.97 0.31
C LYS A 53 1.04 18.95 -0.48
N ILE A 54 -0.13 19.35 -0.96
CA ILE A 54 -1.02 18.50 -1.78
C ILE A 54 -0.28 17.95 -2.99
N VAL A 55 0.49 18.79 -3.68
CA VAL A 55 1.24 18.43 -4.89
C VAL A 55 2.25 17.30 -4.64
N ASP A 56 2.88 17.30 -3.47
CA ASP A 56 3.86 16.27 -3.10
C ASP A 56 3.16 14.92 -2.88
N ILE A 57 2.01 14.94 -2.22
CA ILE A 57 1.19 13.74 -1.99
C ILE A 57 0.62 13.23 -3.31
N GLU A 58 0.08 14.10 -4.16
CA GLU A 58 -0.43 13.73 -5.47
C GLU A 58 0.67 13.09 -6.32
N LYS A 59 1.88 13.66 -6.35
CA LYS A 59 3.01 13.10 -7.09
C LYS A 59 3.35 11.68 -6.63
N ILE A 60 3.34 11.44 -5.32
CA ILE A 60 3.61 10.12 -4.74
C ILE A 60 2.49 9.12 -5.10
N LEU A 61 1.22 9.53 -5.03
CA LEU A 61 0.09 8.64 -5.28
C LEU A 61 -0.18 8.40 -6.78
N GLN A 62 0.21 9.33 -7.65
CA GLN A 62 0.04 9.26 -9.10
C GLN A 62 1.22 8.56 -9.78
N TRP A 63 1.66 7.45 -9.20
CA TRP A 63 2.65 6.59 -9.83
C TRP A 63 2.14 6.08 -11.19
N GLU A 64 2.93 6.32 -12.22
CA GLU A 64 2.55 6.15 -13.63
C GLU A 64 2.25 4.71 -14.02
N TRP A 65 2.81 3.73 -13.31
CA TRP A 65 2.59 2.31 -13.59
C TRP A 65 1.17 1.87 -13.22
N ILE A 66 0.44 2.61 -12.37
CA ILE A 66 -0.91 2.25 -11.97
C ILE A 66 -1.92 2.97 -12.88
N PRO A 67 -2.71 2.24 -13.70
CA PRO A 67 -3.75 2.85 -14.50
C PRO A 67 -4.84 3.47 -13.62
N ARG A 68 -5.18 4.73 -13.92
CA ARG A 68 -6.18 5.50 -13.15
C ARG A 68 -7.21 6.16 -14.05
N ASP A 69 -8.40 6.37 -13.50
CA ASP A 69 -9.44 7.16 -14.13
C ASP A 69 -9.16 8.67 -14.03
N LYS A 70 -10.01 9.48 -14.66
CA LYS A 70 -9.89 10.95 -14.65
C LYS A 70 -9.95 11.53 -13.23
N CYS A 71 -10.64 10.86 -12.31
CA CYS A 71 -10.82 11.24 -10.93
C CYS A 71 -9.66 10.78 -10.02
N GLY A 72 -8.69 10.04 -10.54
CA GLY A 72 -7.50 9.58 -9.81
C GLY A 72 -7.67 8.22 -9.10
N PHE A 73 -8.80 7.53 -9.30
CA PHE A 73 -8.98 6.18 -8.75
C PHE A 73 -8.36 5.11 -9.66
N ARG A 74 -8.03 3.96 -9.09
CA ARG A 74 -7.47 2.83 -9.86
C ARG A 74 -8.51 2.28 -10.84
N LEU A 75 -8.07 1.89 -12.03
CA LEU A 75 -8.90 1.14 -12.98
C LEU A 75 -8.83 -0.35 -12.63
N ALA A 76 -9.95 -0.94 -12.23
CA ALA A 76 -10.02 -2.34 -11.84
C ALA A 76 -9.67 -3.28 -12.99
N GLY A 77 -8.97 -4.38 -12.68
CA GLY A 77 -8.62 -5.43 -13.64
C GLY A 77 -7.60 -5.00 -14.71
N GLN A 78 -6.99 -3.82 -14.59
CA GLN A 78 -5.92 -3.39 -15.49
C GLN A 78 -4.55 -3.79 -14.94
N PRO A 79 -3.64 -4.36 -15.77
CA PRO A 79 -2.28 -4.66 -15.34
C PRO A 79 -1.48 -3.38 -15.06
N LEU A 80 -0.33 -3.53 -14.42
CA LEU A 80 0.64 -2.43 -14.30
C LEU A 80 1.16 -2.06 -15.69
N LYS A 81 1.31 -0.76 -15.94
CA LYS A 81 1.94 -0.22 -17.15
C LYS A 81 3.43 -0.03 -16.91
N VAL A 82 4.17 -1.12 -16.87
CA VAL A 82 5.62 -1.07 -16.72
C VAL A 82 6.22 -0.47 -18.00
N PRO A 83 6.96 0.64 -17.92
CA PRO A 83 7.54 1.28 -19.09
C PRO A 83 8.63 0.38 -19.67
N ILE A 84 8.65 0.27 -21.00
CA ILE A 84 9.70 -0.44 -21.74
C ILE A 84 10.85 0.54 -21.98
N PRO A 85 12.05 0.30 -21.41
CA PRO A 85 13.18 1.20 -21.62
C PRO A 85 13.65 1.16 -23.09
N ALA A 86 14.20 2.27 -23.59
CA ALA A 86 14.59 2.40 -25.00
C ALA A 86 15.57 1.31 -25.50
N ASN A 87 16.44 0.81 -24.61
CA ASN A 87 17.40 -0.26 -24.88
C ASN A 87 17.23 -1.45 -23.90
N GLY A 88 16.05 -1.59 -23.30
CA GLY A 88 15.79 -2.57 -22.26
C GLY A 88 14.65 -3.52 -22.60
N LYS A 89 14.34 -4.38 -21.63
CA LYS A 89 13.21 -5.31 -21.68
C LYS A 89 12.38 -5.17 -20.42
N VAL A 90 11.19 -5.74 -20.47
CA VAL A 90 10.34 -5.98 -19.31
C VAL A 90 10.36 -7.45 -18.95
N TYR A 91 10.18 -7.74 -17.67
CA TYR A 91 10.35 -9.08 -17.12
C TYR A 91 9.19 -9.44 -16.20
N ALA A 92 8.85 -10.73 -16.22
CA ALA A 92 7.82 -11.32 -15.38
C ALA A 92 8.41 -11.93 -14.09
N ALA A 93 9.68 -12.36 -14.14
CA ALA A 93 10.32 -13.01 -12.99
C ALA A 93 11.85 -13.04 -13.10
N VAL A 94 12.49 -13.30 -11.95
CA VAL A 94 13.89 -13.72 -11.85
C VAL A 94 13.91 -15.23 -11.61
N GLU A 95 14.33 -16.02 -12.59
CA GLU A 95 14.44 -17.49 -12.48
C GLU A 95 15.66 -17.90 -11.65
N GLY A 96 16.74 -17.11 -11.70
CA GLY A 96 17.98 -17.48 -11.04
C GLY A 96 19.17 -16.60 -11.36
N ILE A 97 20.34 -17.05 -10.91
CA ILE A 97 21.63 -16.44 -11.23
C ILE A 97 22.64 -17.53 -11.60
N SER A 98 23.36 -17.32 -12.69
CA SER A 98 24.42 -18.21 -13.16
C SER A 98 25.77 -17.54 -13.00
N PHE A 99 26.70 -18.20 -12.32
CA PHE A 99 28.09 -17.78 -12.15
C PHE A 99 29.00 -18.63 -13.03
N TYR A 100 29.98 -17.99 -13.65
CA TYR A 100 30.95 -18.64 -14.54
C TYR A 100 32.36 -18.58 -13.96
N ALA A 101 33.21 -19.53 -14.35
CA ALA A 101 34.58 -19.63 -13.85
C ALA A 101 35.44 -18.37 -14.09
N ASN A 102 35.09 -17.56 -15.09
CA ASN A 102 35.76 -16.28 -15.37
C ASN A 102 35.34 -15.13 -14.42
N GLY A 103 34.49 -15.40 -13.43
CA GLY A 103 33.98 -14.42 -12.47
C GLY A 103 32.78 -13.60 -12.98
N SER A 104 32.32 -13.84 -14.21
CA SER A 104 31.08 -13.22 -14.70
C SER A 104 29.85 -13.91 -14.13
N PHE A 105 28.77 -13.16 -14.01
CA PHE A 105 27.46 -13.70 -13.64
C PHE A 105 26.37 -13.16 -14.58
N TYR A 106 25.29 -13.91 -14.67
CA TYR A 106 24.11 -13.57 -15.45
C TYR A 106 22.87 -13.78 -14.60
N LEU A 107 21.98 -12.80 -14.61
CA LEU A 107 20.63 -12.96 -14.09
C LEU A 107 19.78 -13.68 -15.13
N ASN A 108 19.22 -14.82 -14.75
CA ASN A 108 18.30 -15.58 -15.59
C ASN A 108 16.92 -14.95 -15.42
N LEU A 109 16.58 -14.02 -16.30
CA LEU A 109 15.32 -13.27 -16.26
C LEU A 109 14.30 -13.85 -17.25
N ILE A 110 13.05 -13.91 -16.83
CA ILE A 110 11.94 -14.33 -17.69
C ILE A 110 11.34 -13.07 -18.33
N GLU A 111 11.48 -12.95 -19.65
CA GLU A 111 10.90 -11.84 -20.41
C GLU A 111 9.37 -11.85 -20.33
N ALA A 112 8.79 -10.66 -20.22
CA ALA A 112 7.36 -10.43 -20.14
C ALA A 112 6.80 -9.84 -21.45
N ASP A 113 5.49 -9.95 -21.61
CA ASP A 113 4.71 -9.08 -22.48
C ASP A 113 4.13 -7.90 -21.68
N GLU A 114 3.39 -7.01 -22.36
CA GLU A 114 2.80 -5.82 -21.74
C GLU A 114 1.76 -6.13 -20.65
N ASN A 115 1.22 -7.35 -20.58
CA ASN A 115 0.15 -7.73 -19.66
C ASN A 115 0.65 -8.45 -18.40
N ASN A 116 1.87 -8.98 -18.42
CA ASN A 116 2.46 -9.70 -17.29
C ASN A 116 3.81 -9.13 -16.81
N ALA A 117 4.21 -7.97 -17.33
CA ALA A 117 5.39 -7.25 -16.86
C ALA A 117 5.26 -6.83 -15.39
N LEU A 118 6.30 -7.12 -14.60
CA LEU A 118 6.40 -6.73 -13.18
C LEU A 118 7.52 -5.74 -12.90
N PHE A 119 8.60 -5.78 -13.68
CA PHE A 119 9.76 -4.90 -13.58
C PHE A 119 10.48 -4.81 -14.94
N ASN A 120 11.38 -3.86 -15.10
CA ASN A 120 12.14 -3.64 -16.33
C ASN A 120 13.67 -3.69 -16.09
N SER A 121 14.45 -3.52 -17.15
CA SER A 121 15.91 -3.53 -17.07
C SER A 121 16.47 -2.39 -16.20
N ASP A 122 15.83 -1.23 -16.17
CA ASP A 122 16.27 -0.10 -15.36
C ASP A 122 16.12 -0.41 -13.86
N ASP A 123 15.07 -1.13 -13.47
CA ASP A 123 14.87 -1.60 -12.08
C ASP A 123 15.99 -2.54 -11.64
N VAL A 124 16.37 -3.50 -12.50
CA VAL A 124 17.45 -4.45 -12.22
C VAL A 124 18.76 -3.71 -12.03
N ASP A 125 19.08 -2.82 -12.95
CA ASP A 125 20.27 -1.97 -12.90
C ASP A 125 20.31 -1.14 -11.62
N LEU A 126 19.18 -0.55 -11.22
CA LEU A 126 19.04 0.27 -10.04
C LEU A 126 19.31 -0.54 -8.75
N ILE A 127 18.65 -1.69 -8.61
CA ILE A 127 18.83 -2.60 -7.46
C ILE A 127 20.29 -3.01 -7.32
N MET A 128 20.93 -3.40 -8.43
CA MET A 128 22.33 -3.85 -8.44
C MET A 128 23.30 -2.71 -8.13
N LYS A 129 23.13 -1.52 -8.74
CA LYS A 129 23.99 -0.35 -8.52
C LYS A 129 23.89 0.18 -7.09
N GLN A 130 22.69 0.14 -6.51
CA GLN A 130 22.46 0.61 -5.14
C GLN A 130 22.76 -0.46 -4.07
N GLY A 131 23.09 -1.69 -4.48
CA GLY A 131 23.40 -2.79 -3.55
C GLY A 131 22.22 -3.16 -2.65
N ILE A 132 20.99 -3.06 -3.17
CA ILE A 132 19.79 -3.39 -2.39
C ILE A 132 19.71 -4.91 -2.23
N THR A 133 19.94 -5.39 -1.01
CA THR A 133 19.85 -6.82 -0.65
C THR A 133 18.55 -7.20 0.04
N GLY A 134 17.78 -6.19 0.48
CA GLY A 134 16.51 -6.34 1.15
C GLY A 134 15.87 -4.98 1.40
N ALA A 135 14.57 -4.99 1.69
CA ALA A 135 13.81 -3.79 1.96
C ALA A 135 12.73 -4.03 3.01
N SER A 136 12.45 -3.00 3.81
CA SER A 136 11.28 -2.93 4.66
C SER A 136 10.57 -1.62 4.42
N PHE A 137 9.24 -1.67 4.40
CA PHE A 137 8.39 -0.51 4.22
C PHE A 137 7.20 -0.63 5.17
N SER A 138 6.82 0.49 5.78
CA SER A 138 5.58 0.60 6.52
C SER A 138 5.10 2.04 6.42
N LEU A 139 3.80 2.21 6.16
CA LEU A 139 3.13 3.42 6.56
C LEU A 139 2.80 3.34 8.06
N ASP A 140 2.61 4.49 8.69
CA ASP A 140 2.08 4.56 10.05
C ASP A 140 0.71 3.83 10.15
N PRO A 141 0.31 3.46 11.37
CA PRO A 141 -0.93 2.74 11.59
C PRO A 141 -2.12 3.48 10.98
N PRO A 142 -3.11 2.76 10.40
CA PRO A 142 -4.33 3.37 9.91
C PRO A 142 -4.93 4.30 10.96
N SER A 143 -5.22 5.55 10.58
CA SER A 143 -6.15 6.39 11.35
C SER A 143 -7.55 5.79 11.29
N ASP A 144 -8.48 6.26 12.12
CA ASP A 144 -9.89 5.83 12.02
C ASP A 144 -10.52 6.14 10.65
N LEU A 145 -9.82 6.88 9.78
CA LEU A 145 -10.28 7.28 8.48
C LEU A 145 -9.36 6.97 7.31
N PRO A 146 -9.92 6.58 6.15
CA PRO A 146 -9.14 6.45 4.94
C PRO A 146 -8.68 7.83 4.45
N HIS A 147 -7.37 8.04 4.49
CA HIS A 147 -6.69 9.19 3.92
C HIS A 147 -5.26 8.83 3.48
N PRO A 148 -4.64 9.58 2.56
CA PRO A 148 -3.31 9.23 2.07
C PRO A 148 -2.16 9.90 2.84
N PHE A 149 -2.44 10.70 3.88
CA PHE A 149 -1.44 11.55 4.57
C PHE A 149 -0.63 10.81 5.64
N GLN A 150 -0.45 9.52 5.46
CA GLN A 150 0.20 8.65 6.41
C GLN A 150 1.72 8.77 6.32
N LYS A 151 2.40 8.79 7.47
CA LYS A 151 3.86 8.85 7.48
C LYS A 151 4.42 7.53 6.97
N ALA A 152 5.19 7.60 5.89
CA ALA A 152 5.95 6.46 5.37
C ALA A 152 7.29 6.32 6.09
N THR A 153 7.69 5.07 6.35
CA THR A 153 9.00 4.69 6.86
C THR A 153 9.53 3.53 6.03
N TRP A 154 10.82 3.55 5.69
CA TRP A 154 11.42 2.51 4.87
C TRP A 154 12.91 2.36 5.17
N VAL A 155 13.46 1.18 4.90
CA VAL A 155 14.89 0.88 5.07
C VAL A 155 15.31 -0.05 3.92
N PRO A 156 16.49 0.15 3.30
CA PRO A 156 17.44 1.24 3.51
C PRO A 156 16.97 2.60 2.94
N TYR A 157 17.11 3.68 3.71
CA TYR A 157 16.59 5.01 3.35
C TYR A 157 17.21 5.56 2.06
N ASP A 158 18.54 5.60 2.00
CA ASP A 158 19.28 6.28 0.92
C ASP A 158 19.19 5.53 -0.41
N ALA A 159 19.16 4.20 -0.38
CA ALA A 159 19.06 3.39 -1.59
C ALA A 159 17.63 3.43 -2.15
N LEU A 160 16.60 3.22 -1.33
CA LEU A 160 15.24 3.11 -1.84
C LEU A 160 14.58 4.44 -2.24
N ASN A 161 15.10 5.57 -1.79
CA ASN A 161 14.44 6.85 -2.01
C ASN A 161 14.33 7.19 -3.51
N GLY A 162 13.11 7.48 -3.96
CA GLY A 162 12.83 7.82 -5.37
C GLY A 162 12.87 6.64 -6.35
N THR A 163 12.92 5.40 -5.86
CA THR A 163 12.90 4.19 -6.69
C THR A 163 11.49 3.69 -6.95
N ASP A 164 11.27 3.05 -8.10
CA ASP A 164 10.01 2.33 -8.39
C ASP A 164 9.79 1.14 -7.44
N PHE A 165 10.87 0.61 -6.86
CA PHE A 165 10.76 -0.41 -5.81
C PHE A 165 10.09 0.15 -4.55
N LEU A 166 10.46 1.36 -4.10
CA LEU A 166 9.79 2.05 -2.99
C LEU A 166 8.33 2.39 -3.34
N ALA A 167 8.08 2.87 -4.57
CA ALA A 167 6.73 3.15 -5.04
C ALA A 167 5.85 1.89 -5.02
N THR A 168 6.40 0.74 -5.45
CA THR A 168 5.72 -0.56 -5.40
C THR A 168 5.33 -0.92 -3.97
N MET A 169 6.26 -0.83 -3.02
CA MET A 169 5.99 -1.13 -1.60
C MET A 169 4.93 -0.20 -1.01
N LEU A 170 5.02 1.10 -1.28
CA LEU A 170 4.01 2.07 -0.87
C LEU A 170 2.63 1.72 -1.41
N HIS A 171 2.53 1.44 -2.71
CA HIS A 171 1.26 1.18 -3.36
C HIS A 171 0.64 -0.16 -2.97
N ALA A 172 1.46 -1.15 -2.62
CA ALA A 172 1.01 -2.40 -2.02
C ALA A 172 0.41 -2.15 -0.62
N ASP A 173 1.08 -1.38 0.23
CA ASP A 173 0.58 -1.07 1.58
C ASP A 173 -0.73 -0.24 1.54
N LEU A 174 -0.82 0.73 0.61
CA LEU A 174 -2.07 1.48 0.38
C LEU A 174 -3.22 0.58 -0.09
N LEU A 175 -2.94 -0.48 -0.84
CA LEU A 175 -3.96 -1.45 -1.27
C LEU A 175 -4.45 -2.28 -0.07
N LEU A 176 -3.53 -2.77 0.76
CA LEU A 176 -3.88 -3.49 2.00
C LEU A 176 -4.74 -2.60 2.92
N LYS A 177 -4.39 -1.33 3.07
CA LYS A 177 -5.20 -0.39 3.85
C LYS A 177 -6.58 -0.18 3.26
N SER A 178 -6.68 -0.07 1.94
CA SER A 178 -7.97 0.03 1.28
C SER A 178 -8.84 -1.20 1.59
N MET A 179 -8.25 -2.41 1.63
CA MET A 179 -8.94 -3.63 2.07
C MET A 179 -9.45 -3.51 3.50
N ASN A 180 -8.62 -3.02 4.42
CA ASN A 180 -8.99 -2.86 5.83
C ASN A 180 -10.19 -1.92 6.03
N PHE A 181 -10.23 -0.81 5.28
CA PHE A 181 -11.29 0.18 5.36
C PHE A 181 -12.49 -0.10 4.47
N LEU A 182 -12.42 -1.13 3.61
CA LEU A 182 -13.38 -1.36 2.52
C LEU A 182 -13.60 -0.13 1.63
N ALA A 183 -12.61 0.76 1.55
CA ALA A 183 -12.67 2.01 0.83
C ALA A 183 -11.32 2.33 0.19
N GLU A 184 -11.32 2.75 -1.07
CA GLU A 184 -10.13 3.25 -1.73
C GLU A 184 -10.13 4.77 -1.80
N THR A 185 -8.93 5.36 -1.74
CA THR A 185 -8.72 6.81 -1.83
C THR A 185 -8.17 7.16 -3.20
N SER A 186 -8.74 8.19 -3.85
CA SER A 186 -8.22 8.75 -5.09
C SER A 186 -6.81 9.32 -4.90
N ALA A 187 -5.98 9.21 -5.93
CA ALA A 187 -4.66 9.84 -5.99
C ALA A 187 -4.69 11.34 -6.33
N LYS A 188 -5.87 11.92 -6.58
CA LYS A 188 -6.06 13.34 -6.87
C LYS A 188 -6.79 14.04 -5.75
N SER A 189 -6.39 15.26 -5.46
CA SER A 189 -7.10 16.19 -4.59
C SER A 189 -8.56 16.35 -5.08
N PRO A 190 -9.55 16.34 -4.17
CA PRO A 190 -9.44 16.40 -2.70
C PRO A 190 -9.32 15.01 -2.02
N PHE A 191 -8.73 14.04 -2.71
CA PHE A 191 -8.52 12.65 -2.28
C PHE A 191 -9.83 11.97 -1.88
N ARG A 192 -10.81 12.05 -2.79
CA ARG A 192 -12.13 11.43 -2.62
C ARG A 192 -11.99 9.94 -2.31
N THR A 193 -12.93 9.42 -1.54
CA THR A 193 -13.01 7.99 -1.24
C THR A 193 -14.21 7.37 -1.92
N ARG A 194 -14.08 6.13 -2.36
CA ARG A 194 -15.22 5.30 -2.81
C ARG A 194 -15.12 3.91 -2.23
N SER A 195 -16.24 3.18 -2.25
CA SER A 195 -16.27 1.77 -1.88
C SER A 195 -15.23 0.98 -2.68
N ILE A 196 -14.49 0.11 -2.01
CA ILE A 196 -13.48 -0.74 -2.67
C ILE A 196 -14.12 -1.69 -3.69
N ARG A 197 -15.41 -2.06 -3.46
CA ARG A 197 -16.22 -2.90 -4.34
C ARG A 197 -16.52 -2.22 -5.67
N ASP A 198 -16.76 -0.92 -5.64
CA ASP A 198 -17.05 -0.12 -6.84
C ASP A 198 -15.76 0.34 -7.54
N GLY A 199 -14.61 0.11 -6.89
CA GLY A 199 -13.28 0.51 -7.35
C GLY A 199 -12.40 -0.69 -7.64
N ALA A 200 -11.23 -0.77 -6.98
CA ALA A 200 -10.19 -1.77 -7.24
C ALA A 200 -10.66 -3.24 -7.28
N TYR A 201 -11.81 -3.57 -6.67
CA TYR A 201 -12.30 -4.94 -6.49
C TYR A 201 -13.50 -5.23 -7.37
N LEU A 202 -13.89 -4.28 -8.24
CA LEU A 202 -14.97 -4.46 -9.21
C LEU A 202 -14.72 -5.68 -10.13
N ALA A 203 -13.45 -6.02 -10.37
CA ALA A 203 -13.06 -7.15 -11.21
C ALA A 203 -13.02 -8.50 -10.47
N LEU A 204 -13.20 -8.53 -9.14
CA LEU A 204 -13.24 -9.79 -8.40
C LEU A 204 -14.59 -10.47 -8.59
N SER A 205 -14.59 -11.80 -8.66
CA SER A 205 -15.84 -12.57 -8.58
C SER A 205 -16.48 -12.39 -7.20
N GLU A 206 -17.81 -12.49 -7.14
CA GLU A 206 -18.55 -12.34 -5.89
C GLU A 206 -18.08 -13.35 -4.84
N ASP A 207 -17.80 -14.59 -5.25
CA ASP A 207 -17.30 -15.64 -4.34
C ASP A 207 -15.96 -15.26 -3.70
N LEU A 208 -15.01 -14.75 -4.49
CA LEU A 208 -13.70 -14.31 -3.98
C LEU A 208 -13.84 -13.10 -3.08
N TYR A 209 -14.67 -12.13 -3.48
CA TYR A 209 -14.94 -10.95 -2.67
C TYR A 209 -15.56 -11.36 -1.31
N GLN A 210 -16.54 -12.26 -1.32
CA GLN A 210 -17.16 -12.74 -0.08
C GLN A 210 -16.19 -13.54 0.79
N GLN A 211 -15.27 -14.32 0.20
CA GLN A 211 -14.22 -15.02 0.96
C GLN A 211 -13.24 -14.06 1.61
N LEU A 212 -12.77 -13.05 0.88
CA LEU A 212 -11.81 -12.05 1.39
C LEU A 212 -12.38 -11.20 2.52
N PHE A 213 -13.69 -10.91 2.47
CA PHE A 213 -14.33 -9.99 3.41
C PHE A 213 -15.32 -10.66 4.38
N LYS A 214 -15.36 -12.00 4.42
CA LYS A 214 -16.31 -12.79 5.23
C LYS A 214 -16.26 -12.42 6.72
N GLU A 215 -15.07 -12.20 7.26
CA GLU A 215 -14.85 -11.91 8.68
C GLU A 215 -15.09 -10.43 9.02
N SER A 216 -14.77 -9.51 8.10
CA SER A 216 -15.02 -8.07 8.26
C SER A 216 -16.52 -7.71 8.40
N ARG A 217 -17.42 -8.61 7.98
CA ARG A 217 -18.88 -8.43 8.01
C ARG A 217 -19.58 -9.13 9.17
N ALA A 218 -18.92 -10.02 9.89
CA ALA A 218 -19.60 -10.86 10.89
C ALA A 218 -19.88 -10.12 12.22
N GLU A 219 -19.19 -9.01 12.51
CA GLU A 219 -19.44 -8.17 13.70
C GLU A 219 -20.06 -6.82 13.30
N TYR A 220 -21.32 -6.87 12.85
CA TYR A 220 -22.15 -5.67 12.72
C TYR A 220 -22.36 -5.02 14.10
N GLY A 221 -21.64 -3.92 14.36
CA GLY A 221 -21.95 -2.97 15.44
C GLY A 221 -20.77 -2.50 16.26
N ARG A 222 -19.60 -3.15 16.18
CA ARG A 222 -18.38 -2.70 16.87
C ARG A 222 -17.33 -2.26 15.86
N ILE A 223 -16.90 -1.03 16.06
CA ILE A 223 -16.10 -0.25 15.14
C ILE A 223 -14.63 -0.64 15.28
N SER A 224 -13.96 -0.79 14.13
CA SER A 224 -12.51 -0.70 13.96
C SER A 224 -11.66 -1.54 14.92
N SER A 225 -11.49 -2.83 14.64
CA SER A 225 -10.17 -3.41 14.86
C SER A 225 -9.27 -2.86 13.76
N SER A 226 -8.39 -1.93 14.11
CA SER A 226 -7.38 -1.45 13.16
C SER A 226 -6.38 -2.58 12.95
N VAL A 227 -6.64 -3.46 11.98
CA VAL A 227 -5.72 -4.52 11.61
C VAL A 227 -4.56 -3.89 10.84
N ARG A 228 -3.37 -3.88 11.43
CA ARG A 228 -2.16 -3.58 10.68
C ARG A 228 -1.84 -4.81 9.85
N MET A 229 -1.92 -4.69 8.53
CA MET A 229 -1.51 -5.74 7.60
C MET A 229 -0.16 -5.39 6.99
N TRP A 230 0.66 -6.40 6.73
CA TRP A 230 1.86 -6.26 5.91
C TRP A 230 2.10 -7.53 5.09
N ILE A 231 2.85 -7.38 4.01
CA ILE A 231 3.29 -8.49 3.18
C ILE A 231 4.73 -8.82 3.59
N GLU A 232 4.97 -10.09 3.90
CA GLU A 232 6.29 -10.62 4.27
C GLU A 232 6.68 -11.73 3.29
N SER A 233 7.91 -11.66 2.77
CA SER A 233 8.49 -12.72 1.96
C SER A 233 9.22 -13.70 2.86
N GLU A 234 8.95 -14.99 2.72
CA GLU A 234 9.81 -16.03 3.27
C GLU A 234 11.15 -16.11 2.49
N PRO A 235 12.18 -16.75 3.06
CA PRO A 235 13.40 -17.06 2.32
C PRO A 235 13.09 -17.84 1.04
N ILE A 236 13.58 -17.34 -0.10
CA ILE A 236 13.41 -17.98 -1.40
C ILE A 236 14.18 -19.30 -1.39
N LYS A 237 13.45 -20.41 -1.60
CA LYS A 237 14.08 -21.72 -1.78
C LYS A 237 14.78 -21.75 -3.14
N TYR A 238 15.92 -22.41 -3.23
CA TYR A 238 16.66 -22.52 -4.48
C TYR A 238 17.32 -23.89 -4.64
N ASN A 239 17.55 -24.26 -5.89
CA ASN A 239 18.34 -25.44 -6.27
C ASN A 239 19.66 -24.97 -6.89
N ILE A 240 20.72 -25.72 -6.62
CA ILE A 240 22.04 -25.50 -7.23
C ILE A 240 22.20 -26.50 -8.37
N ILE A 241 22.56 -25.99 -9.55
CA ILE A 241 22.84 -26.79 -10.74
C ILE A 241 24.28 -26.51 -11.16
N GLU A 242 25.14 -27.52 -11.08
CA GLU A 242 26.54 -27.43 -11.48
C GLU A 242 26.73 -28.02 -12.88
N HIS A 243 27.44 -27.28 -13.73
CA HIS A 243 27.87 -27.71 -15.05
C HIS A 243 29.35 -27.39 -15.23
N ASP A 244 30.01 -28.00 -16.21
CA ASP A 244 31.43 -27.73 -16.50
C ASP A 244 31.67 -26.23 -16.74
N GLY A 245 32.26 -25.56 -15.75
CA GLY A 245 32.60 -24.13 -15.80
C GLY A 245 31.51 -23.15 -15.33
N SER A 246 30.36 -23.62 -14.81
CA SER A 246 29.34 -22.72 -14.26
C SER A 246 28.53 -23.33 -13.09
N ILE A 247 28.06 -22.46 -12.20
CA ILE A 247 27.15 -22.79 -11.10
C ILE A 247 25.89 -21.92 -11.26
N THR A 248 24.73 -22.55 -11.35
CA THR A 248 23.45 -21.86 -11.46
C THR A 248 22.61 -22.07 -10.21
N TYR A 249 22.19 -20.98 -9.59
CA TYR A 249 21.19 -20.97 -8.53
C TYR A 249 19.83 -20.70 -9.17
N ARG A 250 18.97 -21.73 -9.24
CA ARG A 250 17.59 -21.60 -9.73
C ARG A 250 16.66 -21.36 -8.55
N PHE A 251 15.98 -20.22 -8.56
CA PHE A 251 15.02 -19.82 -7.55
C PHE A 251 13.68 -20.53 -7.75
N GLY A 252 13.12 -21.01 -6.65
CA GLY A 252 11.74 -21.46 -6.58
C GLY A 252 10.77 -20.28 -6.44
N PRO A 253 9.47 -20.55 -6.35
CA PRO A 253 8.49 -19.51 -6.10
C PRO A 253 8.76 -18.82 -4.76
N SER A 254 8.64 -17.48 -4.74
CA SER A 254 8.66 -16.73 -3.49
C SER A 254 7.34 -16.96 -2.74
N ASN A 255 7.42 -17.40 -1.49
CA ASN A 255 6.25 -17.55 -0.64
C ASN A 255 5.99 -16.23 0.09
N MET A 256 4.96 -15.50 -0.35
CA MET A 256 4.54 -14.24 0.25
C MET A 256 3.39 -14.51 1.23
N GLN A 257 3.49 -13.99 2.44
CA GLN A 257 2.46 -14.10 3.46
C GLN A 257 1.89 -12.72 3.81
N ILE A 258 0.58 -12.64 3.93
CA ILE A 258 -0.07 -11.49 4.56
C ILE A 258 -0.07 -11.76 6.06
N LYS A 259 0.62 -10.91 6.81
CA LYS A 259 0.61 -10.91 8.26
C LYS A 259 -0.33 -9.82 8.75
N TYR A 260 -0.89 -10.02 9.93
CA TYR A 260 -1.79 -9.08 10.56
C TYR A 260 -1.45 -8.91 12.04
N GLU A 261 -1.61 -7.69 12.55
CA GLU A 261 -1.55 -7.35 13.96
C GLU A 261 -2.85 -6.63 14.31
N ASN A 262 -3.63 -7.24 15.21
CA ASN A 262 -4.85 -6.64 15.71
C ASN A 262 -4.49 -5.50 16.65
N ARG A 263 -4.84 -4.26 16.29
CA ARG A 263 -4.83 -3.17 17.26
C ARG A 263 -6.18 -3.09 17.97
N LEU A 264 -6.04 -2.87 19.28
CA LEU A 264 -7.03 -2.60 20.31
C LEU A 264 -8.48 -2.45 19.82
N GLU A 265 -9.37 -3.25 20.41
CA GLU A 265 -10.81 -3.03 20.29
C GLU A 265 -11.14 -1.66 20.90
N TYR A 266 -11.74 -0.78 20.11
CA TYR A 266 -12.22 0.52 20.58
C TYR A 266 -13.73 0.48 20.78
N ASP A 267 -14.16 0.80 21.99
CA ASP A 267 -15.57 1.06 22.25
C ASP A 267 -15.87 2.48 21.82
N VAL A 268 -16.49 2.62 20.66
CA VAL A 268 -16.79 3.94 20.08
C VAL A 268 -17.99 4.61 20.74
N GLU A 269 -18.77 3.88 21.53
CA GLU A 269 -19.85 4.46 22.33
C GLU A 269 -19.30 5.18 23.57
N TYR A 270 -18.21 4.68 24.14
CA TYR A 270 -17.64 5.19 25.40
C TYR A 270 -16.25 5.83 25.28
N GLY A 271 -15.60 5.74 24.12
CA GLY A 271 -14.25 6.27 23.90
C GLY A 271 -13.16 5.52 24.69
N THR A 272 -13.43 4.26 25.06
CA THR A 272 -12.55 3.43 25.89
C THR A 272 -11.97 2.27 25.09
N ILE A 273 -10.70 1.92 25.39
CA ILE A 273 -10.07 0.70 24.90
C ILE A 273 -10.71 -0.49 25.64
N ILE A 274 -11.32 -1.44 24.91
CA ILE A 274 -12.03 -2.60 25.47
C ILE A 274 -11.20 -3.89 25.47
N GLY A 275 -10.06 -3.92 24.79
CA GLY A 275 -9.10 -5.02 24.90
C GLY A 275 -8.04 -5.05 23.80
N ALA A 276 -6.98 -5.81 24.03
CA ALA A 276 -6.05 -6.28 23.00
C ALA A 276 -6.27 -7.79 22.83
N ARG A 277 -6.69 -8.24 21.64
CA ARG A 277 -6.58 -9.66 21.30
C ARG A 277 -5.16 -9.91 20.79
N ILE A 278 -4.35 -10.55 21.64
CA ILE A 278 -3.05 -11.14 21.27
C ILE A 278 -3.34 -12.39 20.43
#